data_AF-A0A968MLZ7-F1
#
_entry.id   AF-A0A968MLZ7-F1
#
_cell.length_a   1.000
_cell.length_b   1.000
_cell.length_c   1.000
_cell.angle_alpha   90.00
_cell.angle_beta   90.00
_cell.angle_gamma   90.00
#
_symmetry.space_group_name_H-M   'P 1'
#
loop_
_entity.id
_entity.type
_entity.pdbx_description
1 polymer ?
#
loop_
_entity_poly.entity_id
_entity_poly.type
_entity_poly.pdbx_seq_one_letter_code
_entity_poly.pdbx_strand_id
1 'polypeptide(L)'
;MLHHVGVEVHRDALPPGLGSSILLLDGRRDPSRFGADDEVPRDRPIWLSLEPGPSPARVHIVASYPINTVQAHGREPPEAKRNEVLARLSRLFPFMNEGEPEVFVPGSTPDSPRSLPHPHFDDDLDPLAGIGGIPLRTPMKNLILAGPSHLPGLGYEGDFLTALQASNAAETLLSGRKAKASLTEA
;
A
#
# COMPACT_ATOMS: atom_id res chain seq x y z
N MET A 1 8.24 -2.18 -3.52
CA MET A 1 7.38 -1.79 -4.68
C MET A 1 5.98 -2.35 -4.44
N LEU A 2 4.92 -1.72 -4.95
CA LEU A 2 3.56 -2.24 -4.80
C LEU A 2 3.10 -2.90 -6.09
N HIS A 3 2.34 -3.98 -5.93
CA HIS A 3 1.57 -4.55 -7.02
C HIS A 3 0.09 -4.46 -6.67
N HIS A 4 -0.73 -4.29 -7.71
CA HIS A 4 -2.16 -4.09 -7.57
C HIS A 4 -2.92 -5.10 -8.43
N VAL A 5 -3.99 -5.64 -7.87
CA VAL A 5 -4.96 -6.48 -8.59
C VAL A 5 -6.34 -5.92 -8.32
N GLY A 6 -7.07 -5.62 -9.39
CA GLY A 6 -8.46 -5.19 -9.32
C GLY A 6 -9.38 -6.40 -9.47
N VAL A 7 -10.43 -6.45 -8.66
CA VAL A 7 -11.52 -7.43 -8.78
C VAL A 7 -12.84 -6.68 -8.76
N GLU A 8 -13.68 -6.90 -9.74
CA GLU A 8 -15.05 -6.42 -9.76
C GLU A 8 -15.99 -7.53 -9.29
N VAL A 9 -16.88 -7.22 -8.34
CA VAL A 9 -17.89 -8.18 -7.83
C VAL A 9 -19.26 -7.54 -7.71
N HIS A 10 -20.30 -8.37 -7.69
CA HIS A 10 -21.64 -7.90 -7.36
C HIS A 10 -21.71 -7.41 -5.90
N ARG A 11 -22.36 -6.27 -5.69
CA ARG A 11 -22.48 -5.64 -4.36
C ARG A 11 -23.19 -6.54 -3.36
N ASP A 12 -24.15 -7.33 -3.82
CA ASP A 12 -24.92 -8.25 -2.98
C ASP A 12 -24.08 -9.43 -2.46
N ALA A 13 -22.92 -9.70 -3.06
CA ALA A 13 -21.97 -10.68 -2.53
C ALA A 13 -21.15 -10.11 -1.37
N LEU A 14 -21.14 -8.79 -1.15
CA LEU A 14 -20.41 -8.19 -0.04
C LEU A 14 -21.19 -8.32 1.27
N PRO A 15 -20.53 -8.72 2.37
CA PRO A 15 -21.18 -8.76 3.67
C PRO A 15 -21.68 -7.37 4.10
N PRO A 16 -22.84 -7.28 4.75
CA PRO A 16 -23.37 -6.00 5.20
C PRO A 16 -22.42 -5.35 6.22
N GLY A 17 -22.18 -4.05 6.05
CA GLY A 17 -21.30 -3.28 6.95
C GLY A 17 -19.80 -3.40 6.63
N LEU A 18 -19.43 -4.00 5.49
CA LEU A 18 -18.04 -4.00 5.03
C LEU A 18 -17.55 -2.57 4.79
N GLY A 19 -16.41 -2.22 5.40
CA GLY A 19 -15.79 -0.90 5.23
C GLY A 19 -15.26 -0.67 3.81
N SER A 20 -15.08 0.59 3.44
CA SER A 20 -14.47 0.98 2.16
C SER A 20 -12.97 0.70 2.08
N SER A 21 -12.37 0.36 3.21
CA SER A 21 -10.93 0.19 3.39
C SER A 21 -10.71 -0.93 4.39
N ILE A 22 -10.03 -2.00 3.97
CA ILE A 22 -9.88 -3.21 4.75
C ILE A 22 -8.41 -3.61 4.71
N LEU A 23 -7.79 -3.72 5.89
CA LEU A 23 -6.47 -4.31 6.01
C LEU A 23 -6.61 -5.78 6.30
N LEU A 24 -6.18 -6.61 5.35
CA LEU A 24 -6.16 -8.05 5.51
C LEU A 24 -4.84 -8.42 6.15
N LEU A 25 -4.91 -8.50 7.47
CA LEU A 25 -3.90 -9.16 8.26
C LEU A 25 -4.20 -10.64 8.19
N ASP A 26 -3.23 -11.46 7.80
CA ASP A 26 -3.45 -12.89 7.94
C ASP A 26 -3.52 -13.22 9.43
N GLY A 27 -4.68 -13.76 9.82
CA GLY A 27 -4.93 -14.21 11.17
C GLY A 27 -4.10 -15.47 11.41
N ARG A 28 -2.89 -15.28 11.94
CA ARG A 28 -1.97 -16.25 12.55
C ARG A 28 -0.86 -16.74 11.63
N ARG A 29 0.37 -16.41 12.05
CA ARG A 29 1.54 -17.30 11.95
C ARG A 29 1.22 -18.63 12.64
N ASP A 30 0.35 -19.45 12.08
CA ASP A 30 0.10 -20.82 12.58
C ASP A 30 1.13 -21.73 11.92
N PRO A 31 2.26 -22.04 12.58
CA PRO A 31 3.35 -22.79 11.98
C PRO A 31 2.94 -24.24 11.71
N SER A 32 1.83 -24.71 12.31
CA SER A 32 1.34 -26.09 12.15
C SER A 32 0.62 -26.33 10.83
N ARG A 33 0.36 -25.27 10.05
CA ARG A 33 -0.34 -25.34 8.76
C ARG A 33 0.60 -25.32 7.55
N PHE A 34 1.90 -25.10 7.77
CA PHE A 34 2.92 -25.03 6.72
C PHE A 34 3.85 -26.24 6.86
N GLY A 35 4.22 -26.86 5.74
CA GLY A 35 5.25 -27.89 5.70
C GLY A 35 6.64 -27.29 5.94
N ALA A 36 7.59 -28.09 6.43
CA ALA A 36 8.98 -27.64 6.67
C ALA A 36 9.70 -27.16 5.39
N ASP A 37 9.19 -27.56 4.22
CA ASP A 37 9.71 -27.20 2.89
C ASP A 37 8.88 -26.12 2.19
N ASP A 38 7.79 -25.64 2.81
CA ASP A 38 7.12 -24.44 2.31
C ASP A 38 8.06 -23.26 2.59
N GLU A 39 8.67 -22.70 1.54
CA GLU A 39 9.23 -21.34 1.61
C GLU A 39 8.08 -20.47 2.10
N VAL A 40 8.05 -20.18 3.41
CA VAL A 40 6.95 -19.46 4.06
C VAL A 40 6.58 -18.31 3.14
N PRO A 41 5.43 -18.33 2.46
CA PRO A 41 4.95 -17.14 1.82
C PRO A 41 4.79 -16.22 3.01
N ARG A 42 5.68 -15.24 3.15
CA ARG A 42 5.48 -14.19 4.15
C ARG A 42 4.16 -13.57 3.69
N ASP A 43 3.06 -14.01 4.31
CA ASP A 43 1.70 -13.65 3.96
C ASP A 43 1.54 -12.18 4.38
N ARG A 44 2.10 -11.30 3.55
CA ARG A 44 2.19 -9.86 3.81
C ARG A 44 0.79 -9.29 3.82
N PRO A 45 0.53 -8.25 4.62
CA PRO A 45 -0.77 -7.60 4.65
C PRO A 45 -1.22 -7.21 3.24
N ILE A 46 -2.48 -7.48 2.93
CA ILE A 46 -3.12 -7.02 1.71
C ILE A 46 -4.06 -5.89 2.10
N TRP A 47 -3.89 -4.73 1.49
CA TRP A 47 -4.83 -3.63 1.63
C TRP A 47 -5.89 -3.71 0.55
N LEU A 48 -7.16 -3.70 0.94
CA LEU A 48 -8.28 -3.57 0.03
C LEU A 48 -8.86 -2.18 0.11
N SER A 49 -9.01 -1.52 -1.03
CA SER A 49 -9.92 -0.39 -1.19
C SER A 49 -11.14 -0.80 -2.00
N LEU A 50 -12.32 -0.45 -1.51
CA LEU A 50 -13.58 -0.64 -2.22
C LEU A 50 -13.99 0.68 -2.85
N GLU A 51 -14.17 0.66 -4.16
CA GLU A 51 -14.57 1.81 -4.95
C GLU A 51 -15.86 1.50 -5.73
N PRO A 52 -16.66 2.52 -6.08
CA PRO A 52 -17.81 2.33 -6.96
C PRO A 52 -17.40 1.64 -8.27
N GLY A 53 -18.15 0.61 -8.66
CA GLY A 53 -17.97 -0.07 -9.94
C GLY A 53 -18.58 0.72 -11.11
N PRO A 54 -18.54 0.16 -12.33
CA PRO A 54 -19.12 0.79 -13.53
C PRO A 54 -20.65 0.86 -13.47
N SER A 55 -21.28 0.08 -12.59
CA SER A 55 -22.72 0.10 -12.36
C SER A 55 -23.06 0.13 -10.86
N PRO A 56 -24.26 0.59 -10.46
CA PRO A 56 -24.65 0.66 -9.05
C PRO A 56 -24.66 -0.69 -8.31
N ALA A 57 -24.78 -1.78 -9.06
CA ALA A 57 -24.82 -3.15 -8.58
C ALA A 57 -23.42 -3.79 -8.48
N ARG A 58 -22.38 -3.14 -9.01
CA ARG A 58 -21.00 -3.64 -9.02
C ARG A 58 -20.11 -2.78 -8.14
N VAL A 59 -19.11 -3.42 -7.54
CA VAL A 59 -18.11 -2.76 -6.70
C VAL A 59 -16.73 -3.19 -7.18
N HIS A 60 -15.83 -2.23 -7.31
CA HIS A 60 -14.42 -2.50 -7.54
C HIS A 60 -13.71 -2.70 -6.21
N ILE A 61 -12.95 -3.78 -6.11
CA ILE A 61 -12.05 -4.09 -5.00
C ILE A 61 -10.64 -4.01 -5.55
N VAL A 62 -9.84 -3.06 -5.07
CA VAL A 62 -8.42 -2.95 -5.42
C VAL A 62 -7.60 -3.53 -4.29
N ALA A 63 -6.98 -4.68 -4.55
CA ALA A 63 -6.03 -5.31 -3.66
C ALA A 63 -4.62 -4.79 -3.93
N SER A 64 -4.05 -4.14 -2.93
CA SER A 64 -2.68 -3.62 -2.94
C SER A 64 -1.82 -4.44 -2.00
N TYR A 65 -0.68 -4.91 -2.48
CA TYR A 65 0.23 -5.72 -1.69
C TYR A 65 1.69 -5.38 -1.99
N PRO A 66 2.57 -5.45 -0.98
CA PRO A 66 3.96 -5.10 -1.16
C PRO A 66 4.74 -6.29 -1.76
N ILE A 67 5.61 -5.98 -2.71
CA ILE A 67 6.55 -6.90 -3.36
C ILE A 67 7.98 -6.37 -3.21
N ASN A 68 8.98 -7.26 -3.10
CA ASN A 68 10.38 -6.80 -3.08
C ASN A 68 10.80 -6.33 -4.47
N THR A 69 11.87 -5.55 -4.50
CA THR A 69 12.54 -5.12 -5.73
C THR A 69 12.95 -6.30 -6.61
N VAL A 70 13.33 -7.44 -6.02
CA VAL A 70 13.68 -8.68 -6.75
C VAL A 70 12.46 -9.28 -7.45
N GLN A 71 11.29 -9.28 -6.82
CA GLN A 71 10.02 -9.74 -7.39
C GLN A 71 9.50 -8.73 -8.41
N ALA A 72 9.67 -7.45 -8.18
CA ALA A 72 9.30 -6.39 -9.10
C ALA A 72 10.08 -6.44 -10.42
N HIS A 73 11.37 -6.74 -10.35
CA HIS A 73 12.26 -6.86 -11.51
C HIS A 73 12.60 -8.30 -11.90
N GLY A 74 11.96 -9.26 -11.25
CA GLY A 74 12.20 -10.68 -11.42
C GLY A 74 11.66 -11.18 -12.76
N ARG A 75 12.18 -12.33 -13.22
CA ARG A 75 11.74 -12.99 -14.46
C ARG A 75 10.40 -13.72 -14.33
N GLU A 76 9.80 -13.73 -13.15
CA GLU A 76 8.52 -14.39 -12.93
C GLU A 76 7.42 -13.73 -13.76
N PRO A 77 6.58 -14.51 -14.46
CA PRO A 77 5.47 -13.97 -15.22
C PRO A 77 4.52 -13.18 -14.30
N PRO A 78 4.08 -11.98 -14.69
CA PRO A 78 3.10 -11.19 -13.93
C PRO A 78 1.83 -11.97 -13.58
N GLU A 79 1.45 -12.94 -14.43
CA GLU A 79 0.29 -13.80 -14.23
C GLU A 79 0.43 -14.75 -13.03
N ALA A 80 1.63 -15.26 -12.75
CA ALA A 80 1.85 -16.16 -11.61
C ALA A 80 1.58 -15.44 -10.27
N LYS A 81 2.10 -14.21 -10.14
CA LYS A 81 1.87 -13.35 -8.97
C LYS A 81 0.42 -12.93 -8.83
N ARG A 82 -0.25 -12.62 -9.95
CA ARG A 82 -1.69 -12.32 -9.96
C ARG A 82 -2.49 -13.51 -9.43
N ASN A 83 -2.20 -14.72 -9.90
CA ASN A 83 -2.91 -15.93 -9.50
C ASN A 83 -2.68 -16.25 -8.02
N GLU A 84 -1.45 -16.06 -7.52
CA GLU A 84 -1.14 -16.19 -6.09
C GLU A 84 -2.01 -15.24 -5.26
N VAL A 85 -2.07 -13.96 -5.62
CA VAL A 85 -2.88 -12.99 -4.88
C VAL A 85 -4.37 -13.28 -4.98
N LEU A 86 -4.88 -13.70 -6.14
CA LEU A 86 -6.27 -14.12 -6.26
C LEU A 86 -6.56 -15.32 -5.36
N ALA A 87 -5.68 -16.31 -5.28
CA ALA A 87 -5.84 -17.44 -4.36
C ALA A 87 -5.87 -16.99 -2.89
N ARG A 88 -5.01 -16.04 -2.51
CA ARG A 88 -5.00 -15.44 -1.17
C ARG A 88 -6.29 -14.67 -0.89
N LEU A 89 -6.76 -13.88 -1.84
CA LEU A 89 -8.02 -13.15 -1.71
C LEU A 89 -9.19 -14.11 -1.59
N SER A 90 -9.31 -15.12 -2.44
CA SER A 90 -10.38 -16.13 -2.34
C SER A 90 -10.36 -16.88 -1.00
N ARG A 91 -9.18 -17.10 -0.40
CA ARG A 91 -9.04 -17.69 0.95
C ARG A 91 -9.58 -16.76 2.04
N LEU A 92 -9.26 -15.47 1.98
CA LEU A 92 -9.61 -14.48 3.00
C LEU A 92 -11.02 -13.89 2.80
N PHE A 93 -11.51 -13.91 1.56
CA PHE A 93 -12.77 -13.35 1.06
C PHE A 93 -13.55 -14.43 0.30
N PRO A 94 -14.10 -15.43 0.99
CA PRO A 94 -14.76 -16.57 0.34
C PRO A 94 -15.94 -16.16 -0.54
N PHE A 95 -16.64 -15.08 -0.20
CA PHE A 95 -17.74 -14.52 -0.98
C PHE A 95 -17.32 -13.91 -2.33
N MET A 96 -16.01 -13.72 -2.59
CA MET A 96 -15.56 -13.30 -3.93
C MET A 96 -15.93 -14.32 -5.00
N ASN A 97 -15.94 -15.62 -4.66
CA ASN A 97 -16.29 -16.66 -5.63
C ASN A 97 -17.79 -16.68 -5.95
N GLU A 98 -18.62 -16.14 -5.04
CA GLU A 98 -20.08 -16.09 -5.18
C GLU A 98 -20.54 -14.87 -5.99
N GLY A 99 -19.73 -13.81 -6.05
CA GLY A 99 -20.08 -12.52 -6.66
C GLY A 99 -19.72 -12.35 -8.13
N GLU A 100 -19.47 -13.45 -8.86
CA GLU A 100 -19.04 -13.46 -10.27
C GLU A 100 -17.86 -12.52 -10.53
N PRO A 101 -16.67 -12.83 -9.98
CA PRO A 101 -15.55 -11.90 -9.94
C PRO A 101 -14.92 -11.70 -11.32
N GLU A 102 -14.77 -10.45 -11.74
CA GLU A 102 -14.03 -10.07 -12.93
C GLU A 102 -12.71 -9.40 -12.56
N VAL A 103 -11.58 -9.94 -13.03
CA VAL A 103 -10.25 -9.43 -12.68
C VAL A 103 -9.81 -8.37 -13.68
N PHE A 104 -9.39 -7.21 -13.17
CA PHE A 104 -8.87 -6.11 -13.99
C PHE A 104 -7.55 -5.57 -13.44
N VAL A 105 -6.86 -4.79 -14.25
CA VAL A 105 -5.63 -4.08 -13.85
C VAL A 105 -6.01 -2.64 -13.51
N PRO A 106 -5.80 -2.17 -12.26
CA PRO A 106 -6.12 -0.79 -11.89
C PRO A 106 -5.40 0.24 -12.78
N GLY A 107 -6.12 1.25 -13.24
CA GLY A 107 -5.60 2.28 -14.14
C GLY A 107 -5.39 1.86 -15.61
N SER A 108 -5.78 0.63 -16.00
CA SER A 108 -5.67 0.17 -17.40
C SER A 108 -6.75 0.75 -18.33
N THR A 109 -7.85 1.25 -17.78
CA THR A 109 -8.98 1.84 -18.53
C THR A 109 -9.38 3.17 -17.88
N PRO A 110 -10.07 4.08 -18.61
CA PRO A 110 -10.50 5.36 -18.04
C PRO A 110 -11.44 5.20 -16.83
N ASP A 111 -12.25 4.15 -16.83
CA ASP A 111 -13.24 3.86 -15.79
C ASP A 111 -12.68 2.96 -14.67
N SER A 112 -11.46 2.41 -14.84
CA SER A 112 -10.86 1.61 -13.77
C SER A 112 -10.29 2.52 -12.69
N PRO A 113 -10.49 2.15 -11.41
CA PRO A 113 -9.99 2.91 -10.29
C PRO A 113 -8.49 3.06 -10.44
N ARG A 114 -8.03 4.31 -10.38
CA ARG A 114 -6.60 4.59 -10.33
C ARG A 114 -6.17 4.24 -8.92
N SER A 115 -5.49 3.11 -8.78
CA SER A 115 -4.81 2.82 -7.53
C SER A 115 -3.79 3.93 -7.30
N LEU A 116 -4.07 4.81 -6.34
CA LEU A 116 -3.02 5.62 -5.76
C LEU A 116 -2.04 4.61 -5.14
N PRO A 117 -0.73 4.70 -5.43
CA PRO A 117 0.22 3.85 -4.76
C PRO A 117 0.11 4.16 -3.27
N HIS A 118 -0.27 3.15 -2.49
CA HIS A 118 -0.35 3.22 -1.05
C HIS A 118 0.75 2.34 -0.47
N PRO A 119 1.98 2.84 -0.32
CA PRO A 119 3.06 2.01 0.18
C PRO A 119 2.76 1.75 1.65
N HIS A 120 2.54 0.49 1.96
CA HIS A 120 2.82 0.00 3.30
C HIS A 120 4.33 -0.15 3.37
N PHE A 121 4.95 0.55 4.32
CA PHE A 121 6.34 0.32 4.63
C PHE A 121 6.50 -1.13 5.11
N ASP A 122 7.54 -1.78 4.61
CA ASP A 122 7.90 -3.14 4.94
C ASP A 122 9.42 -3.19 4.95
N ASP A 123 9.99 -3.20 6.15
CA ASP A 123 11.42 -3.10 6.41
C ASP A 123 12.21 -4.28 5.81
N ASP A 124 11.58 -5.45 5.71
CA ASP A 124 12.14 -6.62 5.05
C ASP A 124 12.23 -6.47 3.51
N LEU A 125 11.40 -5.61 2.89
CA LEU A 125 11.33 -5.44 1.43
C LEU A 125 12.14 -4.26 0.92
N ASP A 126 12.21 -3.21 1.74
CA ASP A 126 12.84 -1.95 1.36
C ASP A 126 13.69 -1.43 2.53
N PRO A 127 14.87 -2.04 2.78
CA PRO A 127 15.78 -1.58 3.83
C PRO A 127 16.34 -0.17 3.54
N LEU A 128 16.08 0.38 2.34
CA LEU A 128 16.44 1.72 1.95
C LEU A 128 15.25 2.70 2.03
N ALA A 129 14.05 2.25 2.43
CA ALA A 129 12.94 3.16 2.60
C ALA A 129 13.22 4.16 3.74
N GLY A 130 12.94 5.42 3.46
CA GLY A 130 13.33 6.59 4.25
C GLY A 130 14.75 7.07 4.01
N ILE A 131 15.59 6.34 3.25
CA ILE A 131 16.97 6.71 2.94
C ILE A 131 17.04 7.45 1.60
N GLY A 132 17.86 8.51 1.54
CA GLY A 132 18.13 9.23 0.28
C GLY A 132 17.02 10.16 -0.20
N GLY A 133 16.09 10.55 0.68
CA GLY A 133 15.09 11.57 0.38
C GLY A 133 15.67 12.96 0.16
N ILE A 134 14.90 13.86 -0.45
CA ILE A 134 15.26 15.28 -0.58
C ILE A 134 15.20 15.96 0.78
N PRO A 135 16.01 16.99 1.08
CA PRO A 135 15.92 17.69 2.36
C PRO A 135 14.58 18.43 2.52
N LEU A 136 14.05 18.44 3.75
CA LEU A 136 12.82 19.15 4.13
C LEU A 136 12.93 20.67 3.86
N ARG A 137 14.12 21.23 4.08
CA ARG A 137 14.40 22.65 3.89
C ARG A 137 14.98 22.92 2.52
N THR A 138 14.42 23.93 1.86
CA THR A 138 14.97 24.46 0.62
C THR A 138 15.87 25.68 0.89
N PRO A 139 16.69 26.09 -0.08
CA PRO A 139 17.41 27.37 -0.02
C PRO A 139 16.48 28.60 0.00
N MET A 140 15.19 28.44 -0.33
CA MET A 140 14.23 29.53 -0.38
C MET A 140 13.65 29.79 1.01
N LYS A 141 13.62 31.07 1.42
CA LYS A 141 13.08 31.48 2.71
C LYS A 141 11.61 31.06 2.84
N ASN A 142 11.27 30.42 3.96
CA ASN A 142 9.92 29.98 4.31
C ASN A 142 9.31 28.93 3.35
N LEU A 143 10.12 28.25 2.54
CA LEU A 143 9.66 27.14 1.72
C LEU A 143 10.16 25.82 2.30
N ILE A 144 9.19 25.01 2.73
CA ILE A 144 9.37 23.67 3.31
C ILE A 144 8.75 22.68 2.34
N LEU A 145 9.50 21.63 1.99
CA LEU A 145 8.99 20.53 1.18
C LEU A 145 8.46 19.43 2.11
N ALA A 146 7.30 18.88 1.78
CA ALA A 146 6.71 17.72 2.46
C ALA A 146 6.12 16.78 1.42
N GLY A 147 6.12 15.48 1.70
CA GLY A 147 5.58 14.45 0.82
C GLY A 147 6.54 13.33 0.49
N PRO A 148 6.17 12.46 -0.48
CA PRO A 148 6.79 11.15 -0.66
C PRO A 148 8.28 11.21 -1.01
N SER A 149 8.73 12.30 -1.63
CA SER A 149 10.14 12.48 -2.00
C SER A 149 11.05 12.76 -0.80
N HIS A 150 10.50 13.21 0.33
CA HIS A 150 11.28 13.53 1.53
C HIS A 150 11.62 12.26 2.35
N LEU A 151 10.70 11.30 2.41
CA LEU A 151 10.89 9.98 3.02
C LEU A 151 10.46 8.89 2.02
N PRO A 152 11.26 8.62 0.97
CA PRO A 152 10.87 7.73 -0.11
C PRO A 152 10.69 6.29 0.38
N GLY A 153 9.73 5.56 -0.20
CA GLY A 153 9.49 4.15 0.15
C GLY A 153 8.70 3.91 1.45
N LEU A 154 8.51 4.93 2.30
CA LEU A 154 7.71 4.83 3.54
C LEU A 154 6.19 5.02 3.34
N GLY A 155 5.75 5.43 2.14
CA GLY A 155 4.33 5.61 1.83
C GLY A 155 3.60 6.57 2.74
N TYR A 156 2.40 6.20 3.21
CA TYR A 156 1.57 7.08 4.06
C TYR A 156 2.22 7.39 5.41
N GLU A 157 3.01 6.45 5.93
CA GLU A 157 3.80 6.71 7.14
C GLU A 157 4.85 7.79 6.86
N GLY A 158 5.52 7.69 5.70
CA GLY A 158 6.41 8.73 5.20
C GLY A 158 5.69 10.07 5.05
N ASP A 159 4.55 10.11 4.37
CA ASP A 159 3.77 11.33 4.17
C ASP A 159 3.34 11.96 5.50
N PHE A 160 2.84 11.15 6.44
CA PHE A 160 2.48 11.60 7.78
C PHE A 160 3.68 12.18 8.54
N LEU A 161 4.80 11.46 8.55
CA LEU A 161 6.03 11.90 9.21
C LEU A 161 6.57 13.19 8.58
N THR A 162 6.56 13.29 7.25
CA THR A 162 7.03 14.49 6.53
C THR A 162 6.13 15.68 6.81
N ALA A 163 4.81 15.48 6.90
CA ALA A 163 3.85 16.52 7.27
C ALA A 163 4.05 16.99 8.72
N LEU A 164 4.29 16.05 9.65
CA LEU A 164 4.58 16.37 11.05
C LEU A 164 5.89 17.16 11.19
N GLN A 165 6.95 16.73 10.49
CA GLN A 165 8.23 17.44 10.47
C GLN A 165 8.11 18.83 9.83
N ALA A 166 7.37 18.96 8.73
CA ALA A 166 7.10 20.25 8.09
C ALA A 166 6.34 21.19 9.00
N SER A 167 5.34 20.68 9.73
CA SER A 167 4.55 21.46 10.70
C SER A 167 5.43 21.98 11.84
N ASN A 168 6.30 21.13 12.41
CA ASN A 168 7.25 21.52 13.45
C ASN A 168 8.26 22.56 12.93
N ALA A 169 8.75 22.40 11.69
CA ALA A 169 9.66 23.35 11.07
C ALA A 169 8.99 24.70 10.82
N ALA A 170 7.73 24.71 10.38
CA ALA A 170 6.93 25.92 10.21
C ALA A 170 6.67 26.63 11.54
N GLU A 171 6.28 25.89 12.59
CA GLU A 171 6.10 26.43 13.93
C GLU A 171 7.39 27.07 14.46
N THR A 172 8.53 26.41 14.24
CA THR A 172 9.84 26.94 14.64
C THR A 172 10.17 28.25 13.92
N LEU A 173 9.92 28.33 12.61
CA LEU A 173 10.12 29.56 11.81
C LEU A 173 9.22 30.71 12.28
N LEU A 174 7.95 30.40 12.59
CA LEU A 174 6.96 31.39 13.00
C LEU A 174 7.16 31.87 14.44
N SER A 175 7.58 30.99 15.34
CA SER A 175 7.79 31.31 16.76
C SER A 175 9.13 32.00 17.05
N GLY A 176 10.04 32.07 16.07
CA GLY A 176 11.39 32.62 16.26
C GLY A 176 12.27 31.78 17.21
N ARG A 177 11.83 30.57 17.59
CA ARG A 177 12.60 29.64 18.42
C ARG A 177 13.69 28.99 17.57
N LYS A 178 14.87 28.74 18.15
CA LYS A 178 15.90 27.92 17.49
C LYS A 178 15.44 26.47 17.46
N ALA A 179 15.48 25.83 16.28
CA ALA A 179 15.18 24.41 16.12
C ALA A 179 16.11 23.58 17.03
N LYS A 180 15.58 22.56 17.72
CA LYS A 180 16.40 21.47 18.22
C LYS A 180 16.85 20.64 17.00
N ALA A 181 18.12 20.26 16.96
CA ALA A 181 18.71 19.47 15.86
C ALA A 181 17.81 18.25 15.56
N SER A 182 17.41 18.10 14.30
CA SER A 182 16.62 16.95 13.86
C SER A 182 17.51 15.72 13.67
N LEU A 183 16.92 14.54 13.77
CA LEU A 183 17.54 13.21 13.67
C LEU A 183 18.24 12.90 12.32
N THR A 184 18.39 13.88 11.44
CA THR A 184 18.98 13.74 10.09
C THR A 184 20.39 14.33 9.98
N GLU A 185 21.01 14.76 11.08
CA GLU A 185 22.40 15.24 11.12
C GLU A 185 23.41 14.15 11.55
N ALA A 186 23.10 12.88 11.33
CA ALA A 186 24.04 11.75 11.51
C ALA A 186 24.23 10.98 10.20
#